data_AF-A0A2V8DLR0-F1
#
_entry.id   AF-A0A2V8DLR0-F1
#
_cell.length_a   1.000
_cell.length_b   1.000
_cell.length_c   1.000
_cell.angle_alpha   90.00
_cell.angle_beta   90.00
_cell.angle_gamma   90.00
#
_symmetry.space_group_name_H-M   'P 1'
#
loop_
_entity.id
_entity.type
_entity.pdbx_description
1 polymer ?
#
loop_
_entity_poly.entity_id
_entity_poly.type
_entity_poly.pdbx_seq_one_letter_code
_entity_poly.pdbx_strand_id
1 'polypeptide(L)'
;MLSGEALRAVTVGWSDQVVSEASLANLTMVVGGTGISAGVVLSRVLAAADAPAAASSTVGDLAINGVPVDVTGSPNQWISIPGGHLVINEQIVSPSGTIVNALHATVLGVADVVIASATAGFSSF
;
A
#
# COMPACT_ATOMS: atom_id res chain seq x y z
N MET A 1 -8.68 9.61 14.00
CA MET A 1 -9.88 8.94 13.48
C MET A 1 -9.47 8.12 12.26
N LEU A 2 -10.01 6.91 12.09
CA LEU A 2 -9.78 6.04 10.93
C LEU A 2 -11.12 5.38 10.57
N SER A 3 -11.52 5.45 9.30
CA SER A 3 -12.70 4.82 8.74
C SER A 3 -12.41 4.34 7.32
N GLY A 4 -13.13 3.32 6.89
CA GLY A 4 -13.10 2.78 5.54
C GLY A 4 -14.16 1.69 5.37
N GLU A 5 -14.38 1.28 4.14
CA GLU A 5 -15.45 0.38 3.74
C GLU A 5 -14.92 -0.75 2.86
N ALA A 6 -15.68 -1.85 2.75
CA ALA A 6 -15.39 -2.97 1.84
C ALA A 6 -13.93 -3.49 1.89
N LEU A 7 -13.38 -3.64 3.10
CA LEU A 7 -12.04 -4.19 3.28
C LEU A 7 -11.97 -5.63 2.75
N ARG A 8 -10.99 -5.89 1.90
CA ARG A 8 -10.69 -7.22 1.35
C ARG A 8 -9.20 -7.49 1.44
N ALA A 9 -8.84 -8.70 1.83
CA ALA A 9 -7.49 -9.23 1.69
C ALA A 9 -7.58 -10.67 1.22
N VAL A 10 -6.74 -11.04 0.26
CA VAL A 10 -6.69 -12.40 -0.27
C VAL A 10 -5.25 -12.76 -0.60
N THR A 11 -4.90 -14.02 -0.34
CA THR A 11 -3.69 -14.63 -0.84
C THR A 11 -4.04 -15.99 -1.44
N VAL A 12 -3.53 -16.26 -2.63
CA VAL A 12 -3.70 -17.54 -3.32
C VAL A 12 -2.33 -18.05 -3.74
N GLY A 13 -2.04 -19.30 -3.40
CA GLY A 13 -0.82 -19.99 -3.78
C GLY A 13 -1.10 -21.15 -4.74
N TRP A 14 -0.20 -21.32 -5.70
CA TRP A 14 -0.12 -22.45 -6.62
C TRP A 14 1.27 -23.08 -6.52
N SER A 15 1.51 -24.13 -7.33
CA SER A 15 2.80 -24.82 -7.38
C SER A 15 3.96 -23.91 -7.86
N ASP A 16 3.66 -22.86 -8.59
CA ASP A 16 4.62 -22.02 -9.31
C ASP A 16 4.47 -20.51 -9.03
N GLN A 17 3.45 -20.10 -8.28
CA GLN A 17 3.20 -18.68 -8.00
C GLN A 17 2.39 -18.44 -6.73
N VAL A 18 2.56 -17.25 -6.16
CA VAL A 18 1.75 -16.70 -5.06
C VAL A 18 1.26 -15.33 -5.47
N VAL A 19 -0.05 -15.10 -5.36
CA VAL A 19 -0.68 -13.79 -5.54
C VAL A 19 -1.25 -13.33 -4.21
N SER A 20 -0.96 -12.09 -3.83
CA SER A 20 -1.54 -11.44 -2.66
C SER A 20 -2.13 -10.09 -3.07
N GLU A 21 -3.31 -9.77 -2.53
CA GLU A 21 -3.98 -8.49 -2.72
C GLU A 21 -4.59 -8.02 -1.40
N ALA A 22 -4.56 -6.71 -1.17
CA ALA A 22 -5.32 -6.05 -0.12
C ALA A 22 -5.96 -4.79 -0.67
N SER A 23 -7.21 -4.50 -0.27
CA SER A 23 -7.92 -3.30 -0.68
C SER A 23 -8.87 -2.75 0.39
N LEU A 24 -9.11 -1.45 0.33
CA LEU A 24 -10.08 -0.73 1.14
C LEU A 24 -10.73 0.36 0.28
N ALA A 25 -12.04 0.52 0.39
CA ALA A 25 -12.79 1.60 -0.24
C ALA A 25 -13.05 2.74 0.77
N ASN A 26 -13.27 3.95 0.27
CA ASN A 26 -13.74 5.10 1.05
C ASN A 26 -12.90 5.36 2.33
N LEU A 27 -11.58 5.32 2.20
CA LEU A 27 -10.66 5.60 3.30
C LEU A 27 -10.82 7.05 3.74
N THR A 28 -10.95 7.26 5.05
CA THR A 28 -10.75 8.57 5.70
C THR A 28 -9.99 8.36 7.00
N MET A 29 -8.85 9.01 7.14
CA MET A 29 -8.01 8.92 8.34
C MET A 29 -7.40 10.26 8.70
N VAL A 30 -7.02 10.41 9.97
CA VAL A 30 -6.25 11.55 10.46
C VAL A 30 -5.02 11.02 11.17
N VAL A 31 -3.83 11.41 10.70
CA VAL A 31 -2.52 11.01 11.23
C VAL A 31 -1.68 12.25 11.50
N GLY A 32 -1.24 12.45 12.75
CA GLY A 32 -0.46 13.64 13.10
C GLY A 32 -1.18 14.98 12.85
N GLY A 33 -2.51 14.98 12.88
CA GLY A 33 -3.32 16.14 12.50
C GLY A 33 -3.50 16.35 10.99
N THR A 34 -2.90 15.49 10.16
CA THR A 34 -3.07 15.49 8.70
C THR A 34 -4.21 14.57 8.31
N GLY A 35 -5.25 15.11 7.67
CA GLY A 35 -6.33 14.34 7.08
C GLY A 35 -5.89 13.70 5.76
N ILE A 36 -6.12 12.40 5.61
CA ILE A 36 -5.83 11.62 4.40
C ILE A 36 -7.11 10.88 4.01
N SER A 37 -7.52 11.02 2.75
CA SER A 37 -8.68 10.32 2.19
C SER A 37 -8.37 9.71 0.84
N ALA A 38 -9.03 8.61 0.50
CA ALA A 38 -8.95 7.98 -0.82
C ALA A 38 -10.25 7.23 -1.12
N GLY A 39 -10.74 7.29 -2.37
CA GLY A 39 -11.91 6.54 -2.81
C GLY A 39 -11.65 5.04 -2.88
N VAL A 40 -10.43 4.65 -3.27
CA VAL A 40 -9.95 3.27 -3.25
C VAL A 40 -8.46 3.23 -2.99
N VAL A 41 -8.03 2.24 -2.21
CA VAL A 41 -6.62 1.86 -2.05
C VAL A 41 -6.52 0.36 -2.25
N LEU A 42 -5.63 -0.08 -3.12
CA LEU A 42 -5.38 -1.48 -3.43
C LEU A 42 -3.89 -1.70 -3.60
N SER A 43 -3.37 -2.79 -3.05
CA SER A 43 -2.04 -3.30 -3.35
C SER A 43 -2.15 -4.72 -3.89
N ARG A 44 -1.22 -5.08 -4.77
CA ARG A 44 -1.11 -6.41 -5.36
C ARG A 44 0.34 -6.79 -5.54
N VAL A 45 0.65 -8.04 -5.19
CA VAL A 45 1.94 -8.69 -5.44
C VAL A 45 1.69 -10.04 -6.10
N LEU A 46 2.43 -10.32 -7.17
CA LEU A 46 2.58 -11.64 -7.78
C LEU A 46 4.05 -12.06 -7.65
N ALA A 47 4.33 -13.13 -6.93
CA ALA A 47 5.62 -13.79 -6.90
C ALA A 47 5.53 -15.10 -7.70
N ALA A 48 6.45 -15.35 -8.63
CA ALA A 48 6.48 -16.55 -9.46
C ALA A 48 7.87 -17.23 -9.37
N ALA A 49 7.92 -18.54 -9.60
CA ALA A 49 9.13 -19.35 -9.45
C ALA A 49 10.33 -18.87 -10.27
N ASP A 50 10.08 -18.43 -11.51
CA ASP A 50 11.13 -18.12 -12.48
C ASP A 50 11.11 -16.65 -12.94
N ALA A 51 10.50 -15.76 -12.17
CA ALA A 51 10.43 -14.34 -12.49
C ALA A 51 10.54 -13.44 -11.25
N PRO A 52 11.11 -12.23 -11.37
CA PRO A 52 11.00 -11.22 -10.33
C PRO A 52 9.54 -10.96 -9.97
N ALA A 53 9.28 -10.67 -8.70
CA ALA A 53 7.92 -10.36 -8.26
C ALA A 53 7.38 -9.11 -8.99
N ALA A 54 6.14 -9.19 -9.46
CA ALA A 54 5.41 -8.05 -10.00
C ALA A 54 4.58 -7.41 -8.87
N ALA A 55 4.84 -6.15 -8.60
CA ALA A 55 4.28 -5.40 -7.47
C ALA A 55 3.65 -4.10 -7.97
N SER A 56 2.46 -3.78 -7.47
CA SER A 56 1.75 -2.55 -7.85
C SER A 56 0.74 -2.14 -6.80
N SER A 57 0.36 -0.86 -6.82
CA SER A 57 -0.80 -0.36 -6.10
C SER A 57 -1.69 0.49 -7.00
N THR A 58 -2.96 0.60 -6.62
CA THR A 58 -3.93 1.54 -7.19
C THR A 58 -4.46 2.39 -6.06
N VAL A 59 -4.31 3.70 -6.20
CA VAL A 59 -4.86 4.67 -5.24
C VAL A 59 -5.69 5.68 -6.03
N GLY A 60 -6.99 5.67 -5.80
CA GLY A 60 -7.95 6.56 -6.45
C GLY A 60 -8.42 7.66 -5.51
N ASP A 61 -8.62 8.86 -6.06
CA ASP A 61 -9.14 10.03 -5.36
C ASP A 61 -8.35 10.38 -4.07
N LEU A 62 -7.02 10.22 -4.09
CA LEU A 62 -6.17 10.57 -2.96
C LEU A 62 -6.22 12.08 -2.71
N ALA A 63 -6.53 12.46 -1.48
CA ALA A 63 -6.42 13.84 -1.04
C ALA A 63 -5.80 13.94 0.35
N ILE A 64 -5.04 15.01 0.57
CA ILE A 64 -4.43 15.37 1.84
C ILE A 64 -4.99 16.72 2.26
N ASN A 65 -5.63 16.77 3.43
CA ASN A 65 -6.34 17.95 3.93
C ASN A 65 -7.34 18.53 2.90
N GLY A 66 -7.97 17.66 2.10
CA GLY A 66 -8.91 18.04 1.04
C GLY A 66 -8.27 18.49 -0.27
N VAL A 67 -6.93 18.56 -0.35
CA VAL A 67 -6.21 18.88 -1.59
C VAL A 67 -5.87 17.58 -2.34
N PRO A 68 -6.29 17.44 -3.62
CA PRO A 68 -5.95 16.26 -4.43
C PRO A 68 -4.44 16.08 -4.57
N VAL A 69 -4.00 14.82 -4.54
CA VAL A 69 -2.61 14.42 -4.76
C VAL A 69 -2.54 13.64 -6.07
N ASP A 70 -1.59 14.02 -6.94
CA ASP A 70 -1.32 13.28 -8.16
C ASP A 70 -0.61 11.96 -7.85
N VAL A 71 -1.21 10.84 -8.22
CA VAL A 71 -0.66 9.48 -8.01
C VAL A 71 -0.01 9.04 -9.31
N THR A 72 1.33 9.01 -9.32
CA THR A 72 2.12 8.75 -10.53
C THR A 72 2.16 7.27 -10.92
N GLY A 73 1.81 6.37 -10.00
CA GLY A 73 1.98 4.93 -10.14
C GLY A 73 3.42 4.44 -9.99
N SER A 74 4.41 5.33 -9.88
CA SER A 74 5.80 4.96 -9.63
C SER A 74 5.94 4.31 -8.24
N PRO A 75 6.83 3.31 -8.07
CA PRO A 75 7.10 2.73 -6.77
C PRO A 75 7.69 3.77 -5.83
N ASN A 76 7.31 3.70 -4.55
CA ASN A 76 7.82 4.53 -3.46
C ASN A 76 7.65 6.05 -3.69
N GLN A 77 6.52 6.47 -4.24
CA GLN A 77 6.23 7.89 -4.42
C GLN A 77 6.11 8.57 -3.05
N TRP A 78 6.97 9.55 -2.80
CA TRP A 78 7.10 10.21 -1.51
C TRP A 78 6.37 11.56 -1.47
N ILE A 79 5.53 11.74 -0.45
CA ILE A 79 4.80 13.00 -0.21
C ILE A 79 5.11 13.48 1.21
N SER A 80 5.63 14.69 1.34
CA SER A 80 5.83 15.32 2.64
C SER A 80 4.49 15.74 3.28
N ILE A 81 4.33 15.45 4.58
CA ILE A 81 3.22 15.92 5.40
C ILE A 81 3.77 16.53 6.70
N PRO A 82 3.01 17.37 7.42
CA PRO A 82 3.45 17.90 8.71
C PRO A 82 3.90 16.78 9.68
N GLY A 83 5.14 16.89 10.18
CA GLY A 83 5.71 15.94 11.14
C GLY A 83 6.17 14.60 10.54
N GLY A 84 6.11 14.43 9.22
CA GLY A 84 6.43 13.13 8.61
C GLY A 84 6.26 13.05 7.09
N HIS A 85 5.82 11.90 6.62
CA HIS A 85 5.66 11.60 5.20
C HIS A 85 4.56 10.55 4.95
N LEU A 86 4.07 10.54 3.72
CA LEU A 86 3.24 9.48 3.15
C LEU A 86 4.01 8.88 1.98
N VAL A 87 4.18 7.56 1.99
CA VAL A 87 4.67 6.79 0.84
C VAL A 87 3.48 6.15 0.14
N ILE A 88 3.36 6.39 -1.17
CA ILE A 88 2.36 5.78 -2.04
C ILE A 88 3.04 4.69 -2.85
N ASN A 89 2.38 3.55 -3.02
CA ASN A 89 2.94 2.39 -3.71
C ASN A 89 4.31 2.00 -3.11
N GLU A 90 4.39 1.90 -1.79
CA GLU A 90 5.63 1.52 -1.14
C GLU A 90 5.92 0.05 -1.46
N GLN A 91 7.05 -0.22 -2.12
CA GLN A 91 7.49 -1.56 -2.49
C GLN A 91 8.78 -1.89 -1.77
N ILE A 92 8.72 -2.93 -0.94
CA ILE A 92 9.86 -3.45 -0.17
C ILE A 92 10.18 -4.84 -0.72
N VAL A 93 11.27 -4.93 -1.47
CA VAL A 93 11.73 -6.18 -2.10
C VAL A 93 12.79 -6.84 -1.22
N SER A 94 12.60 -8.11 -0.89
CA SER A 94 13.54 -8.91 -0.11
C SER A 94 13.70 -10.32 -0.68
N PRO A 95 14.76 -11.07 -0.31
CA PRO A 95 14.89 -12.47 -0.69
C PRO A 95 13.73 -13.36 -0.21
N SER A 96 13.06 -12.99 0.89
CA SER A 96 11.91 -13.70 1.45
C SER A 96 10.57 -13.37 0.78
N GLY A 97 10.55 -12.40 -0.13
CA GLY A 97 9.33 -11.94 -0.79
C GLY A 97 9.26 -10.43 -0.94
N THR A 98 8.22 -9.99 -1.64
CA THR A 98 7.93 -8.57 -1.87
C THR A 98 6.70 -8.17 -1.07
N ILE A 99 6.80 -7.03 -0.39
CA ILE A 99 5.70 -6.36 0.29
C ILE A 99 5.34 -5.12 -0.53
N VAL A 100 4.05 -4.89 -0.71
CA VAL A 100 3.53 -3.64 -1.26
C VAL A 100 2.48 -3.05 -0.34
N ASN A 101 2.71 -1.82 0.09
CA ASN A 101 1.72 -1.02 0.80
C ASN A 101 1.15 0.02 -0.16
N ALA A 102 -0.18 0.09 -0.28
CA ALA A 102 -0.79 1.12 -1.11
C ALA A 102 -0.49 2.51 -0.56
N LEU A 103 -0.63 2.67 0.77
CA LEU A 103 -0.28 3.87 1.54
C LEU A 103 0.49 3.49 2.81
N HIS A 104 1.57 4.19 3.10
CA HIS A 104 2.31 4.10 4.37
C HIS A 104 2.58 5.51 4.90
N ALA A 105 1.86 5.90 5.95
CA ALA A 105 1.97 7.21 6.58
C ALA A 105 2.77 7.10 7.88
N THR A 106 3.89 7.82 7.96
CA THR A 106 4.73 7.90 9.15
C THR A 106 4.77 9.33 9.64
N VAL A 107 4.38 9.57 10.89
CA VAL A 107 4.52 10.84 11.61
C VAL A 107 5.35 10.59 12.85
N LEU A 108 6.52 11.24 12.92
CA LEU A 108 7.55 10.97 13.93
C LEU A 108 7.02 11.16 15.35
N GLY A 109 7.15 10.10 16.16
CA GLY A 109 6.71 10.10 17.56
C GLY A 109 5.19 10.10 17.75
N VAL A 110 4.40 10.01 16.67
CA VAL A 110 2.93 10.06 16.74
C VAL A 110 2.31 8.79 16.19
N ALA A 111 2.64 8.38 14.97
CA ALA A 111 1.97 7.27 14.30
C ALA A 111 2.78 6.71 13.14
N ASP A 112 2.56 5.42 12.88
CA ASP A 112 3.05 4.65 11.74
C ASP A 112 1.86 3.81 11.27
N VAL A 113 1.33 4.10 10.08
CA VAL A 113 0.07 3.55 9.58
C VAL A 113 0.24 3.04 8.15
N VAL A 114 -0.02 1.75 7.97
CA VAL A 114 -0.04 1.08 6.67
C VAL A 114 -1.49 0.76 6.27
N ILE A 115 -1.88 1.10 5.05
CA ILE A 115 -3.19 0.76 4.48
C ILE A 115 -3.01 -0.06 3.20
N ALA A 116 -3.78 -1.14 3.11
CA ALA A 116 -3.75 -2.12 2.02
C ALA A 116 -2.31 -2.65 1.79
N SER A 117 -1.89 -3.60 2.63
CA SER A 117 -0.61 -4.30 2.52
C SER A 117 -0.79 -5.69 1.90
N ALA A 118 -0.05 -5.97 0.85
CA ALA A 118 0.00 -7.27 0.19
C ALA A 118 1.42 -7.82 0.22
N THR A 119 1.55 -9.12 0.48
CA THR A 119 2.85 -9.78 0.60
C THR A 119 2.83 -11.09 -0.15
N ALA A 120 3.77 -11.27 -1.08
CA ALA A 120 3.97 -12.55 -1.75
C ALA A 120 5.47 -12.84 -1.89
N GLY A 121 5.82 -14.10 -1.67
CA GLY A 121 7.16 -14.63 -1.86
C GLY A 121 7.07 -16.03 -2.44
N PHE A 122 8.09 -16.42 -3.19
CA PHE A 122 8.24 -17.77 -3.70
C PHE A 122 9.69 -18.20 -3.48
N SER A 123 9.88 -19.40 -2.95
CA SER A 123 11.18 -20.04 -2.80
C SER A 123 11.13 -21.41 -3.44
N SER A 124 12.04 -21.71 -4.36
CA SER A 124 12.25 -23.09 -4.83
C SER A 124 12.77 -23.96 -3.68
N PHE A 125 12.13 -25.11 -3.43
CA PHE A 125 12.58 -26.11 -2.46
C PHE A 125 13.76 -26.93 -2.98
#